data_AF-A0A8X7VEJ4-F1
#
_entry.id   AF-A0A8X7VEJ4-F1
#
_cell.length_a   1.000
_cell.length_b   1.000
_cell.length_c   1.000
_cell.angle_alpha   90.00
_cell.angle_beta   90.00
_cell.angle_gamma   90.00
#
_symmetry.space_group_name_H-M   'P 1'
#
loop_
_entity.id
_entity.type
_entity.pdbx_description
1 polymer ?
#
loop_
_entity_poly.entity_id
_entity_poly.type
_entity_poly.pdbx_seq_one_letter_code
_entity_poly.pdbx_strand_id
1 'polypeptide(L)' 'MAMKSAAKSQLTTEKAHVAMYFSDVSPEPSKSQLRFRVIHFWEARNIAKAGALIGIELLLIDEHV' A
#
# COMPACT_ATOMS: atom_id res chain seq x y z
N MET A 1 24.45 -34.97 -33.56
CA MET A 1 24.53 -33.67 -32.87
C MET A 1 23.12 -33.29 -32.42
N ALA A 2 22.89 -33.16 -31.12
CA ALA A 2 21.65 -32.61 -30.57
C ALA A 2 22.05 -31.78 -29.35
N MET A 3 21.92 -30.47 -29.44
CA MET A 3 22.31 -29.55 -28.38
C MET A 3 21.23 -29.59 -27.29
N LYS A 4 21.61 -30.03 -26.08
CA LYS A 4 20.81 -29.84 -24.87
C LYS A 4 20.74 -28.34 -24.59
N SER A 5 19.57 -27.72 -24.76
CA SER A 5 19.38 -26.34 -24.30
C SER A 5 19.22 -26.37 -22.78
N ALA A 6 20.19 -25.78 -22.08
CA ALA A 6 20.07 -25.48 -20.67
C ALA A 6 19.12 -24.28 -20.54
N ALA A 7 17.88 -24.52 -20.13
CA ALA A 7 16.97 -23.47 -19.74
C ALA A 7 17.55 -22.79 -18.49
N LYS A 8 18.22 -21.66 -18.68
CA LYS A 8 18.58 -20.76 -17.59
C LYS A 8 17.28 -20.29 -16.95
N SER A 9 17.02 -20.72 -15.72
CA SER A 9 15.98 -20.13 -14.89
C SER A 9 16.31 -18.65 -14.74
N GLN A 10 15.59 -17.78 -15.43
CA GLN A 10 15.53 -16.37 -15.09
C GLN A 10 14.88 -16.29 -13.72
N LEU A 11 15.69 -16.32 -12.67
CA LEU A 11 15.31 -15.80 -11.38
C LEU A 11 15.10 -14.31 -11.60
N THR A 12 13.86 -13.92 -11.90
CA THR A 12 13.43 -12.55 -11.70
C THR A 12 13.57 -12.33 -10.21
N THR A 13 14.65 -11.68 -9.79
CA THR A 13 14.69 -11.03 -8.49
C THR A 13 13.57 -9.99 -8.55
N GLU A 14 12.35 -10.40 -8.18
CA GLU A 14 11.35 -9.45 -7.69
C GLU A 14 12.10 -8.68 -6.63
N LYS A 15 12.47 -7.45 -6.97
CA LYS A 15 13.12 -6.54 -6.06
C LYS A 15 12.14 -6.47 -4.90
N ALA A 16 12.46 -7.14 -3.80
CA ALA A 16 11.59 -7.17 -2.63
C ALA A 16 11.29 -5.71 -2.33
N HIS A 17 10.07 -5.28 -2.67
CA HIS A 17 9.66 -3.91 -2.45
C HIS A 17 9.73 -3.77 -0.94
N VAL A 18 10.73 -3.04 -0.45
CA VAL A 18 10.85 -2.76 0.98
C VAL A 18 9.55 -2.04 1.33
N ALA A 19 8.70 -2.73 2.10
CA ALA A 19 7.49 -2.12 2.61
C ALA A 19 7.93 -0.98 3.52
N MET A 20 7.41 0.23 3.26
CA MET A 20 7.60 1.34 4.18
C MET A 20 6.69 1.17 5.40
N TYR A 21 7.06 1.82 6.48
CA TYR A 21 6.22 2.07 7.66
C TYR A 21 5.79 3.54 7.70
N PHE A 22 4.81 3.87 8.54
CA PHE A 22 4.38 5.24 8.78
C PHE A 22 5.53 6.14 9.25
N SER A 23 6.49 5.59 9.99
CA SER A 23 7.71 6.29 10.42
C SER A 23 8.61 6.73 9.26
N ASP A 24 8.50 6.06 8.11
CA ASP A 24 9.36 6.30 6.95
C ASP A 24 8.71 7.25 5.94
N VAL A 25 7.44 7.62 6.16
CA VAL A 25 6.69 8.50 5.27
C VAL A 25 7.18 9.94 5.42
N SER A 26 7.70 10.50 4.33
CA SER A 26 8.02 11.91 4.23
C SER A 26 6.90 12.69 3.50
N PRO A 27 6.84 14.02 3.63
CA PRO A 27 5.89 14.84 2.89
C PRO A 27 6.12 14.86 1.36
N GLU A 28 7.28 14.41 0.90
CA GLU A 28 7.65 14.36 -0.51
C GLU A 28 6.91 13.22 -1.23
N PRO A 29 6.44 13.41 -2.48
CA PRO A 29 5.83 12.35 -3.26
C PRO A 29 6.78 11.15 -3.42
N SER A 30 6.37 9.99 -2.91
CA SER A 30 7.13 8.74 -3.01
C SER A 30 6.40 7.70 -3.88
N LYS A 31 7.16 6.85 -4.58
CA LYS A 31 6.65 5.67 -5.30
C LYS A 31 6.68 4.40 -4.44
N SER A 32 6.90 4.52 -3.14
CA SER A 32 6.92 3.41 -2.20
C SER A 32 5.52 2.86 -1.95
N GLN A 33 5.47 1.62 -1.46
CA GLN A 33 4.24 0.98 -1.00
C GLN A 33 4.27 0.85 0.51
N LEU A 34 3.15 1.21 1.15
CA LEU A 34 2.92 1.10 2.58
C LEU A 34 1.77 0.13 2.80
N ARG A 35 1.99 -0.89 3.63
CA ARG A 35 0.94 -1.83 4.04
C ARG A 35 0.40 -1.37 5.39
N PHE A 36 -0.92 -1.21 5.47
CA PHE A 36 -1.58 -0.78 6.69
C PHE A 36 -2.91 -1.51 6.87
N ARG A 37 -3.44 -1.46 8.09
CA ARG A 37 -4.77 -1.91 8.47
C ARG A 37 -5.58 -0.71 8.91
N VAL A 38 -6.82 -0.61 8.44
CA VAL A 38 -7.79 0.36 8.96
C VAL A 38 -8.32 -0.18 10.28
N ILE A 39 -8.21 0.60 11.36
CA ILE A 39 -8.77 0.25 12.67
C ILE A 39 -9.98 1.12 13.03
N HIS A 40 -10.13 2.27 12.39
CA HIS A 40 -11.34 3.09 12.46
C HIS A 40 -11.62 3.75 11.12
N PHE A 41 -12.90 3.77 10.74
CA PHE A 41 -13.42 4.39 9.53
C PHE A 41 -14.67 5.18 9.88
N TRP A 42 -14.65 6.48 9.61
CA TRP A 42 -15.79 7.36 9.83
C TRP A 42 -16.07 8.22 8.59
N GLU A 43 -17.36 8.33 8.24
CA GLU A 43 -17.82 9.24 7.21
C GLU A 43 -18.59 10.39 7.84
N ALA A 44 -18.11 11.61 7.63
CA ALA A 44 -18.88 12.80 7.95
C ALA A 44 -19.89 13.04 6.81
N ARG A 45 -21.18 12.83 7.08
CA ARG A 45 -22.25 13.04 6.09
C ARG A 45 -23.19 14.19 6.48
N ASN A 46 -23.59 14.98 5.50
CA ASN A 46 -24.59 16.03 5.65
C ASN A 46 -25.99 15.45 5.44
N ILE A 47 -26.68 15.08 6.51
CA ILE A 47 -28.04 14.52 6.42
C ILE A 47 -29.02 15.52 5.80
N ALA A 48 -28.88 16.82 6.08
CA ALA A 48 -29.76 17.86 5.53
C ALA A 48 -29.58 18.06 4.02
N LYS A 49 -28.43 17.68 3.45
CA LYS A 49 -28.16 17.70 2.01
C LYS A 49 -28.15 16.29 1.43
N ALA A 50 -29.22 15.54 1.67
CA ALA A 50 -29.43 14.19 1.14
C ALA A 50 -28.27 13.21 1.44
N GLY A 51 -27.62 13.34 2.59
CA GLY A 51 -26.52 12.46 3.00
C GLY A 51 -25.21 12.70 2.23
N ALA A 52 -25.03 13.88 1.63
CA ALA A 52 -23.80 14.25 0.93
C ALA A 52 -22.56 14.02 1.80
N LEU A 53 -21.53 13.34 1.26
CA LEU A 53 -20.26 13.11 1.93
C LEU A 53 -19.51 14.45 2.09
N ILE A 54 -19.15 14.79 3.32
CA ILE A 54 -18.38 15.99 3.67
C ILE A 54 -16.91 15.64 3.85
N GLY A 55 -16.62 14.48 4.42
CA GLY A 55 -15.26 14.05 4.70
C GLY A 55 -15.19 12.62 5.21
N ILE A 56 -13.97 12.11 5.28
CA ILE A 56 -13.65 10.78 5.79
C ILE A 56 -12.53 10.95 6.82
N GLU A 57 -12.66 10.26 7.94
CA GLU A 57 -11.59 10.11 8.93
C GLU A 57 -11.18 8.64 9.00
N LEU A 58 -9.87 8.40 8.94
CA LEU A 58 -9.27 7.07 8.95
C LEU A 58 -8.24 7.01 10.07
N LEU A 59 -8.37 6.01 10.94
CA LEU A 59 -7.29 5.62 11.85
C LEU A 59 -6.65 4.34 11.31
N LEU A 60 -5.35 4.43 11.02
CA LEU A 60 -4.58 3.39 10.36
C LEU A 60 -3.45 2.91 11.28
N ILE A 61 -3.13 1.62 11.22
CA ILE A 61 -1.93 1.03 11.86
C ILE A 61 -1.14 0.26 10.81
N ASP A 62 0.18 0.23 10.93
CA ASP A 62 1.02 -0.66 10.13
C ASP A 62 1.52 -1.82 11.01
N GLU A 63 2.46 -2.60 10.49
CA GLU A 63 3.03 -3.75 11.20
C GLU A 63 4.09 -3.35 12.24
N HIS A 64 4.47 -2.07 12.33
CA HIS A 64 5.43 -1.57 13.29
C HIS A 64 4.70 -1.10 14.56
N VAL A 65 4.61 -2.00 15.54
CA VAL A 65 4.00 -1.76 16.88
C VAL A 65 5.08 -1.54 17.93
#